data_AF-A0A2K8XNZ6-F1
#
_entry.id   AF-A0A2K8XNZ6-F1
#
_cell.length_a   1.000
_cell.length_b   1.000
_cell.length_c   1.000
_cell.angle_alpha   90.00
_cell.angle_beta   90.00
_cell.angle_gamma   90.00
#
_symmetry.space_group_name_H-M   'P 1'
#
loop_
_entity.id
_entity.type
_entity.pdbx_description
1 polymer ?
#
loop_
_entity_poly.entity_id
_entity_poly.type
_entity_poly.pdbx_seq_one_letter_code
_entity_poly.pdbx_strand_id
1 'polypeptide(L)'
;MGFLKRTNKKFDYQPRYYKGEGSPFKIEHKLDQYRTTAGKNKGLKGKFGDAIDDLKNPDRTTSRTLLIIITILVLVFLYIIDFDLSIFINN
;
A
#
# COMPACT_ATOMS: atom_id res chain seq x y z
N MET A 1 -28.88 6.03 3.89
CA MET A 1 -28.81 4.56 3.72
C MET A 1 -27.35 4.16 3.61
N GLY A 2 -26.76 3.62 4.69
CA GLY A 2 -25.33 3.31 4.74
C GLY A 2 -25.02 1.98 4.06
N PHE A 3 -24.04 1.97 3.15
CA PHE A 3 -23.53 0.76 2.52
C PHE A 3 -22.79 -0.10 3.57
N LEU A 4 -23.52 -1.00 4.24
CA LEU A 4 -22.92 -1.99 5.11
C LEU A 4 -22.16 -3.01 4.24
N LYS A 5 -20.85 -2.83 4.15
CA LYS A 5 -19.97 -3.72 3.37
C LYS A 5 -19.93 -5.08 4.07
N ARG A 6 -20.70 -6.05 3.57
CA ARG A 6 -20.77 -7.41 4.12
C ARG A 6 -19.37 -8.02 4.05
N THR A 7 -18.83 -8.41 5.20
CA THR A 7 -17.52 -9.07 5.31
C THR A 7 -17.69 -10.56 5.53
N ASN A 8 -16.65 -11.34 5.24
CA ASN A 8 -16.66 -12.79 5.48
C ASN A 8 -16.82 -13.07 6.99
N LYS A 9 -17.67 -14.04 7.34
CA LYS A 9 -17.82 -14.50 8.72
C LYS A 9 -16.48 -15.09 9.19
N LYS A 10 -15.91 -14.51 10.25
CA LYS A 10 -14.71 -15.05 10.91
C LYS A 10 -15.15 -16.00 12.00
N PHE A 11 -14.48 -17.14 12.12
CA PHE A 11 -14.70 -18.08 13.21
C PHE A 11 -14.03 -17.51 14.47
N ASP A 12 -14.81 -17.18 15.49
CA ASP A 12 -14.33 -16.67 16.78
C ASP A 12 -14.40 -17.80 17.81
N TYR A 13 -13.27 -18.45 18.06
CA TYR A 13 -13.13 -19.50 19.06
C TYR A 13 -12.19 -19.06 20.16
N GLN A 14 -12.72 -19.02 21.39
CA GLN A 14 -12.00 -18.68 22.61
C GLN A 14 -11.58 -19.97 23.34
N PRO A 15 -10.30 -20.39 23.23
CA PRO A 15 -9.79 -21.57 23.94
C PRO A 15 -9.80 -21.37 25.48
N ARG A 16 -10.24 -22.39 26.23
CA ARG A 16 -10.31 -22.33 27.71
C ARG A 16 -8.95 -22.30 28.42
N TYR A 17 -7.90 -22.84 27.81
CA TYR A 17 -6.59 -23.04 28.47
C TYR A 17 -5.43 -22.28 27.79
N TYR A 18 -5.69 -21.56 26.71
CA TYR A 18 -4.65 -20.80 26.01
C TYR A 18 -4.46 -19.44 26.70
N LYS A 19 -3.21 -19.10 26.98
CA LYS A 19 -2.82 -17.86 27.68
C LYS A 19 -2.16 -16.83 26.76
N GLY A 20 -2.16 -17.06 25.45
CA GLY A 20 -1.61 -16.14 24.45
C GLY A 20 -2.66 -15.17 23.91
N GLU A 21 -2.22 -14.19 23.13
CA GLU A 21 -3.11 -13.26 22.45
C GLU A 21 -3.65 -13.89 21.15
N GLY A 22 -4.97 -14.00 21.03
CA GLY A 22 -5.66 -14.57 19.84
C GLY A 22 -6.05 -16.06 19.94
N SER A 23 -6.61 -16.62 18.87
CA SER A 23 -7.02 -18.03 18.80
C SER A 23 -5.90 -18.86 18.14
N PRO A 24 -5.43 -19.96 18.75
CA PRO A 24 -4.40 -20.83 18.16
C PRO A 24 -4.89 -21.57 16.90
N PHE A 25 -6.20 -21.57 16.66
CA PHE A 25 -6.84 -22.20 15.50
C PHE A 25 -7.12 -21.22 14.36
N LYS A 26 -6.63 -19.99 14.46
CA LYS A 26 -6.80 -18.98 13.41
C LYS A 26 -6.00 -19.43 12.18
N ILE A 27 -6.71 -19.73 11.09
CA ILE A 27 -6.09 -20.08 9.80
C ILE A 27 -5.57 -18.78 9.18
N GLU A 28 -4.37 -18.36 9.59
CA GLU A 28 -3.65 -17.23 9.01
C GLU A 28 -2.23 -17.66 8.65
N HIS A 29 -1.73 -17.13 7.54
CA HIS A 29 -0.35 -17.38 7.13
C HIS A 29 0.60 -16.58 8.03
N LYS A 30 1.79 -17.11 8.33
CA LYS A 30 2.82 -16.41 9.15
C LYS A 30 3.19 -15.03 8.61
N LEU A 31 3.02 -14.82 7.30
CA LEU A 31 3.32 -13.56 6.62
C LEU A 31 2.13 -12.60 6.58
N ASP A 32 0.91 -13.02 6.91
CA ASP A 32 -0.29 -12.17 6.79
C ASP A 32 -0.20 -10.95 7.73
N GLN A 33 0.48 -11.08 8.86
CA GLN A 33 0.75 -9.98 9.80
C GLN A 33 1.63 -8.86 9.21
N TYR A 34 2.45 -9.17 8.19
CA TYR A 34 3.33 -8.21 7.53
C TYR A 34 2.75 -7.71 6.21
N ARG A 35 1.57 -8.19 5.80
CA ARG A 35 0.92 -7.78 4.54
C ARG A 35 -0.01 -6.61 4.79
N THR A 36 0.46 -5.42 4.46
CA THR A 36 -0.38 -4.20 4.43
C THR A 36 -1.32 -4.16 3.21
N THR A 37 -0.92 -4.81 2.11
CA THR A 37 -1.57 -4.73 0.79
C THR A 37 -2.61 -5.80 0.48
N ALA A 38 -2.53 -6.99 1.10
CA ALA A 38 -3.46 -8.10 0.82
C ALA A 38 -4.23 -8.50 2.07
N GLY A 39 -5.56 -8.42 2.03
CA GLY A 39 -6.43 -8.98 3.08
C GLY A 39 -7.65 -8.14 3.46
N LYS A 40 -7.58 -6.81 3.33
CA LYS A 40 -8.72 -5.92 3.58
C LYS A 40 -9.02 -5.12 2.32
N ASN A 41 -10.27 -5.16 1.84
CA ASN A 41 -10.77 -4.31 0.76
C ASN A 41 -10.80 -2.83 1.21
N LYS A 42 -9.62 -2.24 1.40
CA LYS A 42 -9.42 -0.80 1.63
C LYS A 42 -9.87 -0.07 0.37
N GLY A 43 -10.82 0.85 0.53
CA GLY A 43 -11.19 1.76 -0.56
C GLY A 43 -10.02 2.67 -0.93
N LEU A 44 -10.19 3.52 -1.94
CA LEU A 44 -9.17 4.46 -2.42
C LEU A 44 -8.47 5.20 -1.26
N LYS A 45 -9.24 5.76 -0.31
CA LYS A 45 -8.69 6.46 0.87
C LYS A 45 -7.72 5.61 1.71
N GLY A 46 -8.03 4.32 1.92
CA GLY A 46 -7.16 3.44 2.68
C GLY A 46 -5.87 3.12 1.93
N LYS A 47 -5.94 2.98 0.60
CA LYS A 47 -4.76 2.77 -0.25
C LYS A 47 -3.82 3.99 -0.24
N PHE A 48 -4.40 5.20 -0.28
CA PHE A 48 -3.62 6.44 -0.18
C PHE A 48 -2.94 6.58 1.19
N GLY A 49 -3.66 6.29 2.28
CA GLY A 49 -3.09 6.31 3.63
C GLY A 49 -1.90 5.35 3.77
N ASP A 50 -2.09 4.10 3.34
CA ASP A 50 -1.02 3.10 3.37
C ASP A 50 0.20 3.52 2.54
N ALA A 51 -0.01 4.04 1.32
CA ALA A 51 1.09 4.49 0.47
C ALA A 51 1.85 5.69 1.06
N ILE A 52 1.17 6.59 1.77
CA ILE A 52 1.82 7.70 2.48
C ILE A 52 2.64 7.20 3.66
N ASP A 53 2.12 6.23 4.41
CA ASP A 53 2.84 5.66 5.55
C ASP A 53 4.05 4.82 5.11
N ASP A 54 3.94 4.10 3.99
CA ASP A 54 5.07 3.41 3.35
C ASP A 54 6.14 4.42 2.87
N LEU A 55 5.73 5.60 2.37
CA LEU A 55 6.65 6.67 1.96
C LEU A 55 7.39 7.31 3.15
N LYS A 56 6.82 7.31 4.36
CA LYS A 56 7.45 7.88 5.57
C LYS A 56 8.59 7.03 6.12
N ASN A 57 8.59 5.72 5.87
CA ASN A 57 9.65 4.80 6.30
C ASN A 57 10.30 4.11 5.09
N PRO A 58 10.94 4.85 4.17
CA PRO A 58 11.34 4.26 2.92
C PRO A 58 12.71 3.60 3.05
N ASP A 59 12.82 2.36 2.58
CA ASP A 59 14.12 1.72 2.38
C ASP A 59 14.92 2.48 1.31
N ARG A 60 16.22 2.69 1.55
CA ARG A 60 17.09 3.48 0.65
C ARG A 60 17.08 2.99 -0.81
N THR A 61 16.92 1.68 -1.01
CA THR A 61 16.81 1.02 -2.32
C THR A 61 15.48 1.31 -3.00
N THR A 62 14.38 1.25 -2.24
CA THR A 62 13.02 1.54 -2.70
C THR A 62 12.90 3.01 -3.12
N SER A 63 13.43 3.95 -2.34
CA SER A 63 13.38 5.40 -2.68
C SER A 63 14.08 5.71 -4.00
N ARG A 64 15.24 5.09 -4.27
CA ARG A 64 15.98 5.30 -5.53
C ARG A 64 15.21 4.76 -6.73
N THR A 65 14.67 3.55 -6.60
CA THR A 65 13.89 2.93 -7.68
C THR A 65 12.63 3.74 -7.98
N LEU A 66 11.95 4.23 -6.94
CA LEU A 66 10.77 5.08 -7.06
C LEU A 66 11.11 6.40 -7.78
N LEU A 67 12.21 7.07 -7.41
CA LEU A 67 12.66 8.28 -8.11
C LEU A 67 12.98 8.02 -9.59
N ILE A 68 13.69 6.94 -9.90
CA ILE A 68 14.00 6.56 -11.29
C ILE A 68 12.71 6.35 -12.10
N ILE A 69 11.72 5.65 -11.52
CA ILE A 69 10.42 5.43 -12.16
C ILE A 69 9.70 6.75 -12.42
N ILE A 70 9.67 7.67 -11.44
CA ILE A 70 9.06 9.00 -11.60
C ILE A 70 9.76 9.77 -12.73
N THR A 71 11.10 9.80 -12.75
CA THR A 71 11.85 10.51 -13.79
C THR A 71 11.55 9.97 -15.19
N ILE A 72 11.51 8.64 -15.35
CA ILE A 72 11.18 8.01 -16.64
C ILE A 72 9.74 8.35 -17.05
N LEU A 73 8.77 8.24 -16.15
CA LEU A 73 7.37 8.57 -16.44
C LEU A 73 7.20 10.03 -16.87
N VAL A 74 7.88 10.96 -16.19
CA VAL A 74 7.87 12.38 -16.55
C VAL A 74 8.51 12.60 -17.92
N LEU A 75 9.67 11.99 -18.20
CA LEU A 75 10.31 12.11 -19.51
C LEU A 75 9.43 11.57 -20.65
N VAL A 76 8.80 10.41 -20.46
CA VAL A 76 7.86 9.83 -21.45
C VAL A 76 6.66 10.74 -21.65
N PHE A 77 6.09 11.28 -20.56
CA PHE A 77 4.98 12.22 -20.64
C PHE A 77 5.36 13.47 -21.44
N LEU A 78 6.50 14.10 -21.12
CA LEU A 78 7.01 15.29 -21.80
C LEU A 78 7.28 15.04 -23.29
N TYR A 79 7.78 13.84 -23.63
CA TYR A 79 7.99 13.44 -25.02
C TYR A 79 6.68 13.32 -25.81
N ILE A 80 5.62 12.76 -25.22
CA ILE A 80 4.32 12.61 -25.90
C ILE A 80 3.70 13.96 -26.27
N ILE A 81 3.88 14.97 -25.42
CA ILE A 81 3.32 16.31 -25.62
C ILE A 81 4.25 17.26 -26.37
N ASP A 82 5.42 16.77 -26.81
CA ASP A 82 6.47 17.56 -27.47
C ASP A 82 6.86 18.81 -26.66
N PHE A 83 6.98 18.66 -25.35
CA PHE A 83 7.21 19.78 -24.43
C PHE A 83 8.68 20.22 -24.48
N ASP A 84 8.89 21.49 -24.83
CA ASP A 84 10.22 22.09 -24.89
C ASP A 84 10.75 22.41 -23.48
N LEU A 85 11.76 21.66 -23.04
CA LEU A 85 12.46 21.87 -21.77
C LEU A 85 13.39 23.09 -21.80
N SER A 86 13.71 23.61 -22.99
CA SER A 86 14.57 24.78 -23.18
C SER A 86 13.96 26.06 -22.60
N ILE A 87 12.64 26.07 -22.39
CA ILE A 87 11.90 27.17 -21.74
C ILE A 87 12.44 27.51 -20.33
N PHE A 88 13.06 26.54 -19.64
CA PHE A 88 13.62 26.72 -18.30
C PHE A 88 15.11 27.08 -18.27
N ILE A 89 15.81 27.02 -19.41
CA ILE A 89 17.26 27.23 -19.50
C ILE A 89 17.59 28.66 -20.02
N ASN A 90 16.56 29.44 -20.33
CA ASN A 90 16.73 30.76 -20.95
C ASN A 90 17.21 31.80 -19.91
N ASN A 91 18.31 32.48 -20.26
CA ASN A 91 18.84 33.66 -19.59
C ASN A 91 18.69 34.87 -20.52
#